data_AF-A0A512H952-F1
#
_entry.id   AF-A0A512H952-F1
#
_cell.length_a   1.000
_cell.length_b   1.000
_cell.length_c   1.000
_cell.angle_alpha   90.00
_cell.angle_beta   90.00
_cell.angle_gamma   90.00
#
_symmetry.space_group_name_H-M   'P 1'
#
loop_
_entity.id
_entity.type
_entity.pdbx_description
1 polymer ?
#
loop_
_entity_poly.entity_id
_entity_poly.type
_entity_poly.pdbx_seq_one_letter_code
_entity_poly.pdbx_strand_id
1 'polypeptide(L)'
;MTELETGLARFKTIAGTVGARLNPLLDKGLARVTPWVNQGIDRLGKVEKIKTAAESVSARVKTFVGEPADANKVGVVLGGVVVVVMILGGIVTRANVEGWYNGLEHPFFTPPNAAFGPLWAIMFTLMGVAAWRVWKVKGWTGSRDALTLWGISLFFNLMWSVLFFAFGWMGLAFIWDLLFLAVTAMVARSFFLIEEKAGWLMTPVAIWVGFAALLNLGMLAVN
;
A
#
# COMPACT_ATOMS: atom_id res chain seq x y z
N MET A 1 -25.86 37.45 -11.60
CA MET A 1 -25.12 37.40 -10.32
C MET A 1 -25.95 36.79 -9.19
N THR A 2 -27.26 36.98 -9.14
CA THR A 2 -28.17 36.53 -8.07
C THR A 2 -28.36 35.01 -7.93
N GLU A 3 -28.37 34.24 -9.03
CA GLU A 3 -28.53 32.76 -8.93
C GLU A 3 -27.28 32.06 -8.39
N LEU A 4 -26.10 32.61 -8.70
CA LEU A 4 -24.81 32.02 -8.34
C LEU A 4 -24.51 32.22 -6.85
N GLU A 5 -24.88 33.38 -6.30
CA GLU A 5 -24.83 33.66 -4.85
C GLU A 5 -25.85 32.81 -4.07
N THR A 6 -27.04 32.61 -4.62
CA THR A 6 -28.07 31.75 -4.03
C THR A 6 -27.63 30.28 -4.02
N GLY A 7 -26.99 29.81 -5.09
CA GLY A 7 -26.39 28.47 -5.17
C GLY A 7 -25.25 28.28 -4.16
N LEU A 8 -24.38 29.29 -4.01
CA LEU A 8 -23.27 29.26 -3.05
C LEU A 8 -23.76 29.24 -1.60
N ALA A 9 -24.83 29.98 -1.30
CA ALA A 9 -25.47 29.99 0.02
C ALA A 9 -26.07 28.62 0.35
N ARG A 10 -26.82 28.02 -0.59
CA ARG A 10 -27.39 26.67 -0.42
C ARG A 10 -26.31 25.60 -0.26
N PHE A 11 -25.21 25.68 -1.01
CA PHE A 11 -24.08 24.77 -0.88
C PHE A 11 -23.40 24.90 0.50
N LYS A 12 -23.17 26.12 0.99
CA LYS A 12 -22.62 26.35 2.34
C LYS A 12 -23.55 25.81 3.44
N THR A 13 -24.85 25.96 3.29
CA THR A 13 -25.84 25.42 4.23
C THR A 13 -25.85 23.88 4.21
N ILE A 14 -25.79 23.26 3.03
CA ILE A 14 -25.73 21.80 2.89
C ILE A 14 -24.40 21.28 3.46
N ALA A 15 -23.27 21.89 3.11
CA ALA A 15 -21.96 21.55 3.65
C ALA A 15 -21.88 21.71 5.18
N GLY A 16 -22.48 22.77 5.73
CA GLY A 16 -22.60 22.96 7.17
C GLY A 16 -23.49 21.92 7.86
N THR A 17 -24.61 21.54 7.22
CA THR A 17 -25.53 20.52 7.76
C THR A 17 -24.93 19.12 7.69
N VAL A 18 -24.23 18.80 6.60
CA VAL A 18 -23.49 17.54 6.42
C VAL A 18 -22.30 17.48 7.40
N GLY A 19 -21.55 18.57 7.55
CA GLY A 19 -20.48 18.68 8.55
C GLY A 19 -21.00 18.52 9.98
N ALA A 20 -22.13 19.12 10.33
CA ALA A 20 -22.73 18.98 11.66
C ALA A 20 -23.24 17.55 11.95
N ARG A 21 -23.59 16.77 10.92
CA ARG A 21 -23.98 15.35 11.04
C ARG A 21 -22.78 14.40 11.00
N LEU A 22 -21.73 14.74 10.25
CA LEU A 22 -20.50 13.96 10.14
C LEU A 22 -19.58 14.16 11.34
N ASN A 23 -19.46 15.36 11.89
CA ASN A 23 -18.63 15.64 13.07
C ASN A 23 -18.90 14.68 14.23
N PRO A 24 -20.14 14.45 14.70
CA PRO A 24 -20.37 13.50 15.79
C PRO A 24 -20.12 12.03 15.40
N LEU A 25 -20.16 11.66 14.12
CA LEU A 25 -19.79 10.34 13.63
C LEU A 25 -18.27 10.17 13.52
N LEU A 26 -17.58 11.22 13.06
CA LEU A 26 -16.13 11.33 13.02
C LEU A 26 -15.55 11.38 14.43
N ASP A 27 -16.15 12.11 15.36
CA ASP A 27 -15.76 12.18 16.77
C ASP A 27 -15.97 10.83 17.45
N LYS A 28 -17.07 10.11 17.14
CA LYS A 28 -17.26 8.72 17.61
C LYS A 28 -16.27 7.74 16.99
N GLY A 29 -15.94 7.90 15.71
CA GLY A 29 -14.93 7.10 15.01
C GLY A 29 -13.53 7.35 15.55
N LEU A 30 -13.13 8.62 15.67
CA LEU A 30 -11.90 9.08 16.27
C LEU A 30 -11.82 8.63 17.72
N ALA A 31 -12.87 8.74 18.53
CA ALA A 31 -12.88 8.25 19.91
C ALA A 31 -12.68 6.72 20.02
N ARG A 32 -13.10 5.94 19.01
CA ARG A 32 -12.82 4.49 18.95
C ARG A 32 -11.39 4.17 18.52
N VAL A 33 -10.80 5.01 17.67
CA VAL A 33 -9.44 4.81 17.12
C VAL A 33 -8.37 5.48 17.99
N THR A 34 -8.72 6.51 18.78
CA THR A 34 -7.81 7.29 19.65
C THR A 34 -7.10 6.42 20.68
N PRO A 35 -7.73 5.44 21.36
CA PRO A 35 -7.03 4.51 22.25
C PRO A 35 -6.01 3.65 21.50
N TRP A 36 -6.29 3.26 20.26
CA TRP A 36 -5.40 2.47 19.40
C TRP A 36 -4.23 3.31 18.88
N VAL A 37 -4.50 4.56 18.51
CA VAL A 37 -3.49 5.56 18.10
C VAL A 37 -2.59 5.93 19.27
N ASN A 38 -3.15 6.19 20.45
CA ASN A 38 -2.38 6.48 21.66
C ASN A 38 -1.57 5.27 22.11
N GLN A 39 -2.11 4.05 22.01
CA GLN A 39 -1.34 2.82 22.22
C GLN A 39 -0.25 2.62 21.16
N GLY A 40 -0.47 3.09 19.92
CA GLY A 40 0.54 3.17 18.87
C GLY A 40 1.64 4.20 19.17
N ILE A 41 1.28 5.34 19.76
CA ILE A 41 2.18 6.40 20.23
C ILE A 41 3.00 5.92 21.43
N ASP A 42 2.41 5.19 22.38
CA ASP A 42 3.15 4.56 23.51
C ASP A 42 4.09 3.45 23.03
N ARG A 43 3.72 2.74 21.96
CA ARG A 43 4.63 1.83 21.24
C ARG A 43 5.76 2.56 20.54
N LEU A 44 5.73 3.89 20.41
CA LEU A 44 6.91 4.65 19.98
C LEU A 44 8.05 4.55 21.00
N GLY A 45 7.81 4.20 22.26
CA GLY A 45 8.87 3.78 23.19
C GLY A 45 9.60 2.49 22.77
N LYS A 46 9.01 1.68 21.89
CA LYS A 46 9.66 0.54 21.20
C LYS A 46 10.41 0.95 19.94
N VAL A 47 10.34 2.22 19.51
CA VAL A 47 11.08 2.73 18.33
C VAL A 47 12.57 2.62 18.55
N GLU A 48 13.07 2.78 19.78
CA GLU A 48 14.49 2.57 20.06
C GLU A 48 14.92 1.13 19.71
N LYS A 49 14.13 0.12 20.12
CA LYS A 49 14.38 -1.29 19.78
C LYS A 49 14.26 -1.55 18.28
N ILE A 50 13.27 -0.95 17.61
CA ILE A 50 13.10 -1.07 16.15
C ILE A 50 14.26 -0.41 15.42
N LYS A 51 14.72 0.75 15.90
CA LYS A 51 15.84 1.49 15.36
C LYS A 51 17.13 0.71 15.52
N THR A 52 17.42 0.18 16.71
CA THR A 52 18.58 -0.70 16.93
C THR A 52 18.51 -1.97 16.08
N ALA A 53 17.33 -2.58 15.94
CA ALA A 53 17.14 -3.74 15.06
C ALA A 53 17.38 -3.35 13.59
N ALA A 54 16.84 -2.23 13.12
CA ALA A 54 17.03 -1.71 11.76
C ALA A 54 18.50 -1.37 11.48
N GLU A 55 19.20 -0.77 12.46
CA GLU A 55 20.63 -0.51 12.40
C GLU A 55 21.43 -1.83 12.32
N SER A 56 21.06 -2.85 13.09
CA SER A 56 21.70 -4.17 13.04
C SER A 56 21.50 -4.89 11.70
N VAL A 57 20.29 -4.79 11.14
CA VAL A 57 19.97 -5.34 9.81
C VAL A 57 20.73 -4.57 8.74
N SER A 58 20.76 -3.24 8.83
CA SER A 58 21.51 -2.37 7.92
C SER A 58 23.00 -2.72 7.93
N ALA A 59 23.60 -2.92 9.10
CA ALA A 59 25.00 -3.35 9.22
C ALA A 59 25.23 -4.72 8.56
N ARG A 60 24.37 -5.71 8.82
CA ARG A 60 24.46 -7.04 8.20
C ARG A 60 24.33 -7.00 6.68
N VAL A 61 23.39 -6.19 6.18
CA VAL A 61 23.19 -5.99 4.73
C VAL A 61 24.44 -5.37 4.12
N LYS A 62 25.01 -4.31 4.72
CA LYS A 62 26.25 -3.67 4.26
C LYS A 62 27.40 -4.67 4.19
N THR A 63 27.60 -5.47 5.24
CA THR A 63 28.63 -6.53 5.25
C THR A 63 28.41 -7.56 4.14
N PHE A 64 27.16 -7.97 3.90
CA PHE A 64 26.84 -8.96 2.87
C PHE A 64 27.09 -8.42 1.45
N VAL A 65 26.59 -7.23 1.14
CA VAL A 65 26.69 -6.63 -0.20
C VAL A 65 28.10 -6.16 -0.53
N GLY A 66 28.91 -5.80 0.48
CA GLY A 66 30.30 -5.35 0.33
C GLY A 66 30.43 -3.87 -0.08
N GLU A 67 31.67 -3.35 -0.07
CA GLU A 67 32.01 -2.02 -0.60
C GLU A 67 33.15 -2.13 -1.64
N PRO A 68 32.95 -1.70 -2.91
CA PRO A 68 31.69 -1.21 -3.47
C PRO A 68 30.63 -2.32 -3.53
N ALA A 69 29.36 -1.93 -3.39
CA ALA A 69 28.25 -2.88 -3.29
C ALA A 69 28.05 -3.70 -4.58
N ASP A 70 27.98 -5.01 -4.43
CA ASP A 70 27.71 -5.95 -5.52
C ASP A 70 26.23 -5.89 -5.95
N ALA A 71 26.00 -5.65 -7.24
CA ALA A 71 24.66 -5.48 -7.78
C ALA A 71 23.78 -6.73 -7.66
N ASN A 72 24.35 -7.92 -7.80
CA ASN A 72 23.59 -9.17 -7.68
C ASN A 72 23.16 -9.38 -6.23
N LYS A 73 24.06 -9.12 -5.27
CA LYS A 73 23.75 -9.24 -3.84
C LYS A 73 22.69 -8.23 -3.40
N VAL A 74 22.71 -7.00 -3.91
CA VAL A 74 21.63 -6.03 -3.64
C VAL A 74 20.31 -6.48 -4.26
N GLY A 75 20.34 -7.05 -5.47
CA GLY A 75 19.17 -7.67 -6.09
C GLY A 75 18.56 -8.76 -5.20
N VAL A 76 19.39 -9.63 -4.60
CA VAL A 76 18.95 -10.66 -3.65
C VAL A 76 18.29 -10.05 -2.42
N VAL A 77 18.83 -8.97 -1.86
CA VAL A 77 18.24 -8.30 -0.69
C VAL A 77 16.87 -7.69 -1.04
N LEU A 78 16.77 -6.93 -2.13
CA LEU A 78 15.51 -6.32 -2.55
C LEU A 78 14.45 -7.37 -2.92
N GLY A 79 14.86 -8.42 -3.64
CA GLY A 79 13.98 -9.55 -3.95
C GLY A 79 13.53 -10.30 -2.69
N GLY A 80 14.42 -10.48 -1.72
CA GLY A 80 14.08 -11.09 -0.43
C GLY A 80 13.03 -10.29 0.33
N VAL A 81 13.14 -8.96 0.37
CA VAL A 81 12.13 -8.07 1.00
C VAL A 81 10.76 -8.25 0.34
N VAL A 82 10.72 -8.24 -0.99
CA VAL A 82 9.49 -8.46 -1.77
C VAL A 82 8.86 -9.82 -1.45
N VAL A 83 9.66 -10.89 -1.45
CA VAL A 83 9.18 -12.25 -1.17
C VAL A 83 8.64 -12.36 0.25
N VAL A 84 9.29 -11.75 1.24
CA VAL A 84 8.79 -11.73 2.62
C VAL A 84 7.42 -11.05 2.69
N VAL A 85 7.25 -9.89 2.05
CA VAL A 85 5.96 -9.18 2.02
C VAL A 85 4.90 -10.01 1.31
N MET A 86 5.23 -10.63 0.17
CA MET A 86 4.34 -11.53 -0.57
C MET A 86 3.87 -12.71 0.29
N ILE A 87 4.78 -13.35 1.02
CA ILE A 87 4.45 -14.49 1.88
C ILE A 87 3.55 -14.04 3.03
N LEU A 88 3.90 -12.94 3.72
CA LEU A 88 3.12 -12.43 4.84
C LEU A 88 1.70 -12.05 4.42
N GLY A 89 1.56 -11.29 3.33
CA GLY A 89 0.25 -10.95 2.78
C GLY A 89 -0.53 -12.20 2.35
N GLY A 90 0.14 -13.13 1.65
CA GLY A 90 -0.47 -14.37 1.18
C GLY A 90 -0.91 -15.33 2.29
N ILE A 91 -0.26 -15.30 3.48
CA ILE A 91 -0.73 -16.04 4.66
C ILE A 91 -2.04 -15.44 5.18
N VAL A 92 -2.08 -14.11 5.31
CA VAL A 92 -3.27 -13.38 5.79
C VAL A 92 -4.46 -13.59 4.86
N THR A 93 -4.23 -13.47 3.54
CA THR A 93 -5.27 -13.69 2.52
C THR A 93 -5.79 -15.12 2.55
N ARG A 94 -4.90 -16.12 2.45
CA ARG A 94 -5.34 -17.54 2.37
C ARG A 94 -6.15 -17.98 3.57
N ALA A 95 -5.81 -17.50 4.77
CA ALA A 95 -6.54 -17.83 6.00
C ALA A 95 -8.02 -17.40 5.98
N ASN A 96 -8.40 -16.42 5.15
CA ASN A 96 -9.75 -15.85 5.13
C ASN A 96 -10.48 -16.06 3.80
N VAL A 97 -9.80 -16.55 2.76
CA VAL A 97 -10.41 -16.79 1.44
C VAL A 97 -11.44 -17.93 1.49
N GLU A 98 -11.09 -19.08 2.10
CA GLU A 98 -11.97 -20.25 2.12
C GLU A 98 -13.22 -20.09 3.00
N GLY A 99 -13.23 -19.09 3.87
CA GLY A 99 -14.35 -18.78 4.78
C GLY A 99 -15.15 -17.57 4.31
N TRP A 100 -14.90 -16.43 4.96
CA TRP A 100 -15.67 -15.20 4.78
C TRP A 100 -15.74 -14.73 3.32
N TYR A 101 -14.62 -14.70 2.61
CA TYR A 101 -14.57 -14.15 1.25
C TYR A 101 -15.45 -14.92 0.26
N ASN A 102 -15.42 -16.25 0.28
CA ASN A 102 -16.24 -17.10 -0.59
C ASN A 102 -17.75 -17.01 -0.27
N GLY A 103 -18.13 -16.50 0.90
CA GLY A 103 -19.51 -16.29 1.28
C GLY A 103 -20.09 -14.95 0.81
N LEU A 104 -19.27 -14.07 0.23
CA LEU A 104 -19.70 -12.77 -0.27
C LEU A 104 -20.24 -12.88 -1.69
N GLU A 105 -21.12 -11.94 -2.04
CA GLU A 105 -21.44 -11.71 -3.45
C GLU A 105 -20.24 -11.04 -4.12
N HIS A 106 -19.95 -11.46 -5.35
CA HIS A 106 -18.84 -10.94 -6.14
C HIS A 106 -19.36 -10.19 -7.36
N PRO A 107 -18.80 -9.01 -7.71
CA PRO A 107 -19.13 -8.34 -8.94
C PRO A 107 -18.71 -9.20 -10.14
N PHE A 108 -19.42 -9.10 -11.26
CA PHE A 108 -19.25 -9.96 -12.44
C PHE A 108 -17.85 -9.93 -13.08
N PHE A 109 -17.05 -8.90 -12.78
CA PHE A 109 -15.69 -8.73 -13.28
C PHE A 109 -14.61 -9.25 -12.31
N THR A 110 -14.99 -9.92 -11.22
CA THR A 110 -14.05 -10.53 -10.27
C THR A 110 -13.32 -11.69 -10.94
N PRO A 111 -11.97 -11.68 -11.00
CA PRO A 111 -11.21 -12.81 -11.52
C PRO A 111 -11.44 -14.07 -10.67
N PRO A 112 -11.29 -15.27 -11.25
CA PRO A 112 -11.30 -16.51 -10.46
C PRO A 112 -10.23 -16.49 -9.35
N ASN A 113 -10.53 -17.05 -8.17
CA ASN A 113 -9.61 -17.08 -7.02
C ASN A 113 -8.20 -17.60 -7.37
N ALA A 114 -8.12 -18.61 -8.23
CA ALA A 114 -6.85 -19.20 -8.67
C ALA A 114 -5.97 -18.23 -9.48
N ALA A 115 -6.54 -17.19 -10.11
CA ALA A 115 -5.80 -16.22 -10.90
C ALA A 115 -5.03 -15.20 -10.05
N PHE A 116 -5.49 -14.92 -8.82
CA PHE A 116 -4.85 -13.92 -7.96
C PHE A 116 -3.44 -14.31 -7.54
N GLY A 117 -3.17 -15.59 -7.26
CA GLY A 117 -1.83 -16.06 -6.87
C GLY A 117 -0.76 -15.74 -7.93
N PRO A 118 -0.92 -16.21 -9.18
CA PRO A 118 -0.02 -15.86 -10.28
C PRO A 118 0.08 -14.36 -10.55
N LEU A 119 -1.04 -13.62 -10.52
CA LEU A 119 -1.04 -12.17 -10.75
C LEU A 119 -0.18 -11.44 -9.71
N TRP A 120 -0.36 -11.74 -8.43
CA TRP A 120 0.47 -11.16 -7.37
C TRP A 120 1.95 -11.56 -7.52
N ALA A 121 2.25 -12.82 -7.84
CA ALA A 121 3.63 -13.25 -8.06
C ALA A 121 4.31 -12.44 -9.18
N ILE A 122 3.59 -12.15 -10.28
CA ILE A 122 4.10 -11.29 -11.36
C ILE A 122 4.32 -9.87 -10.82
N MET A 123 3.34 -9.27 -10.13
CA MET A 123 3.47 -7.90 -9.60
C MET A 123 4.68 -7.76 -8.67
N PHE A 124 4.84 -8.68 -7.71
CA PHE A 124 5.98 -8.68 -6.80
C PHE A 124 7.32 -8.84 -7.53
N THR A 125 7.37 -9.70 -8.55
CA THR A 125 8.56 -9.85 -9.40
C THR A 125 8.91 -8.53 -10.10
N LEU A 126 7.92 -7.86 -10.71
CA LEU A 126 8.12 -6.57 -11.36
C LEU A 126 8.61 -5.51 -10.39
N MET A 127 8.03 -5.42 -9.18
CA MET A 127 8.44 -4.49 -8.14
C MET A 127 9.90 -4.71 -7.70
N GLY A 128 10.31 -5.96 -7.50
CA GLY A 128 11.68 -6.31 -7.11
C GLY A 128 12.70 -5.97 -8.20
N VAL A 129 12.40 -6.33 -9.45
CA VAL A 129 13.27 -6.02 -10.59
C VAL A 129 13.37 -4.51 -10.80
N ALA A 130 12.26 -3.78 -10.72
CA ALA A 130 12.26 -2.32 -10.88
C ALA A 130 13.15 -1.62 -9.85
N ALA A 131 13.03 -2.01 -8.57
CA ALA A 131 13.86 -1.46 -7.49
C ALA A 131 15.36 -1.77 -7.70
N TRP A 132 15.69 -3.00 -8.09
CA TRP A 132 17.07 -3.38 -8.39
C TRP A 132 17.67 -2.56 -9.54
N ARG A 133 16.89 -2.31 -10.60
CA ARG A 133 17.35 -1.50 -11.73
C ARG A 133 17.61 -0.04 -11.33
N VAL A 134 16.71 0.57 -10.58
CA VAL A 134 16.87 1.94 -10.05
C VAL A 134 18.13 2.04 -9.19
N TRP A 135 18.33 1.08 -8.29
CA TRP A 135 19.52 1.01 -7.45
C TRP A 135 20.80 0.91 -8.29
N LYS A 136 20.82 0.08 -9.35
CA LYS A 136 21.98 -0.07 -10.23
C LYS A 136 22.41 1.23 -10.92
N VAL A 137 21.47 2.11 -11.24
CA VAL A 137 21.76 3.36 -11.98
C VAL A 137 22.33 4.45 -11.06
N LYS A 138 21.80 4.59 -9.84
CA LYS A 138 22.14 5.71 -8.94
C LYS A 138 22.80 5.30 -7.61
N GLY A 139 22.95 4.00 -7.37
CA GLY A 139 23.38 3.47 -6.08
C GLY A 139 22.40 3.82 -4.95
N TRP A 140 22.76 3.48 -3.71
CA TRP A 140 21.89 3.73 -2.56
C TRP A 140 21.68 5.23 -2.29
N THR A 141 22.75 6.02 -2.36
CA THR A 141 22.71 7.47 -2.08
C THR A 141 21.86 8.24 -3.09
N GLY A 142 21.97 7.91 -4.39
CA GLY A 142 21.23 8.62 -5.44
C GLY A 142 19.81 8.09 -5.69
N SER A 143 19.42 6.97 -5.09
CA SER A 143 18.06 6.40 -5.23
C SER A 143 17.30 6.24 -3.90
N ARG A 144 17.87 6.72 -2.79
CA ARG A 144 17.33 6.55 -1.42
C ARG A 144 15.85 6.88 -1.33
N ASP A 145 15.45 8.05 -1.81
CA ASP A 145 14.07 8.52 -1.66
C ASP A 145 13.09 7.67 -2.48
N ALA A 146 13.48 7.32 -3.71
CA ALA A 146 12.69 6.45 -4.59
C ALA A 146 12.54 5.04 -4.00
N LEU A 147 13.61 4.46 -3.46
CA LEU A 147 13.58 3.15 -2.80
C LEU A 147 12.84 3.17 -1.45
N THR A 148 12.88 4.30 -0.73
CA THR A 148 12.09 4.48 0.49
C THR A 148 10.61 4.51 0.17
N LEU A 149 10.21 5.25 -0.86
CA LEU A 149 8.82 5.29 -1.32
C LEU A 149 8.34 3.91 -1.82
N TRP A 150 9.21 3.18 -2.51
CA TRP A 150 8.95 1.78 -2.88
C TRP A 150 8.73 0.89 -1.65
N GLY A 151 9.56 1.02 -0.61
CA GLY A 151 9.36 0.32 0.66
C GLY A 151 8.03 0.67 1.33
N ILE A 152 7.62 1.93 1.28
CA ILE A 152 6.30 2.38 1.76
C ILE A 152 5.19 1.70 0.94
N SER A 153 5.33 1.61 -0.39
CA SER A 153 4.33 0.92 -1.23
C SER A 153 4.14 -0.56 -0.84
N LEU A 154 5.21 -1.26 -0.46
CA LEU A 154 5.13 -2.64 0.05
C LEU A 154 4.38 -2.72 1.39
N PHE A 155 4.55 -1.73 2.26
CA PHE A 155 3.79 -1.65 3.51
C PHE A 155 2.29 -1.46 3.23
N PHE A 156 1.93 -0.57 2.30
CA PHE A 156 0.54 -0.37 1.90
C PHE A 156 -0.08 -1.66 1.35
N ASN A 157 0.68 -2.41 0.53
CA ASN A 157 0.26 -3.70 0.01
C ASN A 157 -0.04 -4.73 1.11
N LEU A 158 0.87 -4.86 2.09
CA LEU A 158 0.68 -5.78 3.22
C LEU A 158 -0.53 -5.39 4.07
N MET A 159 -0.67 -4.10 4.39
CA MET A 159 -1.78 -3.60 5.20
C MET A 159 -3.12 -3.77 4.52
N TRP A 160 -3.19 -3.64 3.18
CA TRP A 160 -4.41 -3.94 2.45
C TRP A 160 -4.91 -5.37 2.74
N SER A 161 -4.01 -6.36 2.70
CA SER A 161 -4.37 -7.76 2.99
C SER A 161 -4.95 -7.90 4.40
N VAL A 162 -4.41 -7.19 5.38
CA VAL A 162 -4.92 -7.19 6.76
C VAL A 162 -6.29 -6.51 6.85
N LEU A 163 -6.44 -5.32 6.27
CA LEU A 163 -7.69 -4.55 6.32
C LEU A 163 -8.84 -5.28 5.63
N PHE A 164 -8.60 -5.84 4.46
CA PHE A 164 -9.62 -6.52 3.67
C PHE A 164 -9.90 -7.93 4.20
N PHE A 165 -8.89 -8.79 4.31
CA PHE A 165 -9.10 -10.20 4.63
C PHE A 165 -9.18 -10.49 6.13
N ALA A 166 -8.32 -9.88 6.95
CA ALA A 166 -8.32 -10.19 8.39
C ALA A 166 -9.44 -9.46 9.15
N PHE A 167 -9.77 -8.23 8.76
CA PHE A 167 -10.80 -7.43 9.44
C PHE A 167 -12.12 -7.34 8.67
N GLY A 168 -12.18 -7.72 7.39
CA GLY A 168 -13.40 -7.62 6.59
C GLY A 168 -13.83 -6.17 6.34
N TRP A 169 -12.97 -5.18 6.55
CA TRP A 169 -13.32 -3.76 6.49
C TRP A 169 -13.27 -3.24 5.05
N MET A 170 -14.15 -3.75 4.19
CA MET A 170 -14.17 -3.48 2.75
C MET A 170 -14.14 -1.97 2.42
N GLY A 171 -14.90 -1.16 3.16
CA GLY A 171 -14.99 0.30 2.97
C GLY A 171 -13.65 1.00 3.22
N LEU A 172 -12.97 0.62 4.30
CA LEU A 172 -11.67 1.18 4.62
C LEU A 172 -10.59 0.64 3.67
N ALA A 173 -10.68 -0.63 3.26
CA ALA A 173 -9.78 -1.22 2.29
C ALA A 173 -9.87 -0.53 0.91
N PHE A 174 -11.06 -0.11 0.47
CA PHE A 174 -11.21 0.71 -0.74
C PHE A 174 -10.48 2.06 -0.63
N ILE A 175 -10.71 2.82 0.45
CA ILE A 175 -10.02 4.11 0.66
C ILE A 175 -8.50 3.89 0.74
N TRP A 176 -8.08 2.81 1.41
CA TRP A 176 -6.68 2.43 1.51
C TRP A 176 -6.06 2.13 0.14
N ASP A 177 -6.79 1.45 -0.76
CA ASP A 177 -6.32 1.18 -2.12
C ASP A 177 -6.17 2.46 -2.96
N LEU A 178 -7.00 3.48 -2.76
CA LEU A 178 -6.80 4.78 -3.44
C LEU A 178 -5.50 5.46 -2.99
N LEU A 179 -5.20 5.39 -1.69
CA LEU A 179 -3.93 5.89 -1.15
C LEU A 179 -2.76 5.05 -1.65
N PHE A 180 -2.91 3.73 -1.68
CA PHE A 180 -1.90 2.82 -2.20
C PHE A 180 -1.64 3.06 -3.69
N LEU A 181 -2.67 3.33 -4.48
CA LEU A 181 -2.56 3.69 -5.89
C LEU A 181 -1.76 4.98 -6.05
N ALA A 182 -2.06 6.01 -5.27
CA ALA A 182 -1.32 7.28 -5.30
C ALA A 182 0.17 7.07 -4.96
N VAL A 183 0.47 6.32 -3.90
CA VAL A 183 1.85 5.98 -3.51
C VAL A 183 2.56 5.21 -4.64
N THR A 184 1.90 4.20 -5.21
CA THR A 184 2.47 3.37 -6.29
C THR A 184 2.72 4.20 -7.56
N ALA A 185 1.82 5.12 -7.91
CA ALA A 185 2.02 6.04 -9.02
C ALA A 185 3.19 7.00 -8.76
N MET A 186 3.38 7.48 -7.52
CA MET A 186 4.54 8.28 -7.14
C MET A 186 5.84 7.47 -7.24
N VAL A 187 5.84 6.18 -6.89
CA VAL A 187 6.99 5.27 -7.10
C VAL A 187 7.29 5.15 -8.57
N ALA A 188 6.30 4.83 -9.40
CA ALA A 188 6.47 4.71 -10.85
C ALA A 188 7.07 5.99 -11.45
N ARG A 189 6.53 7.16 -11.10
CA ARG A 189 7.08 8.46 -11.51
C ARG A 189 8.53 8.65 -11.07
N SER A 190 8.84 8.35 -9.80
CA SER A 190 10.20 8.48 -9.27
C SER A 190 11.18 7.55 -9.99
N PHE A 191 10.71 6.37 -10.38
CA PHE A 191 11.50 5.40 -11.13
C PHE A 191 11.69 5.85 -12.57
N PHE A 192 10.68 6.40 -13.25
CA PHE A 192 10.83 7.01 -14.59
C PHE A 192 11.89 8.12 -14.61
N LEU A 193 11.99 8.91 -13.55
CA LEU A 193 12.99 9.99 -13.45
C LEU A 193 14.43 9.47 -13.28
N ILE A 194 14.61 8.20 -12.88
CA ILE A 194 15.92 7.58 -12.67
C ILE A 194 16.27 6.65 -13.85
N GLU A 195 15.35 5.75 -14.19
CA GLU A 195 15.48 4.80 -15.30
C GLU A 195 14.10 4.49 -15.88
N GLU A 196 13.89 4.81 -17.15
CA GLU A 196 12.61 4.65 -17.84
C GLU A 196 12.07 3.21 -17.78
N LYS A 197 12.95 2.22 -17.96
CA LYS A 197 12.58 0.79 -17.90
C LYS A 197 12.02 0.40 -16.54
N ALA A 198 12.59 0.89 -15.44
CA ALA A 198 12.07 0.64 -14.10
C ALA A 198 10.70 1.30 -13.87
N GLY A 199 10.48 2.50 -14.42
CA GLY A 199 9.16 3.14 -14.42
C GLY A 199 8.11 2.28 -15.13
N TRP A 200 8.42 1.77 -16.32
CA TRP A 200 7.53 0.90 -17.09
C TRP A 200 7.19 -0.42 -16.38
N LEU A 201 8.12 -0.98 -15.60
CA LEU A 201 7.86 -2.17 -14.78
C LEU A 201 6.85 -1.90 -13.64
N MET A 202 6.82 -0.67 -13.12
CA MET A 202 5.87 -0.26 -12.07
C MET A 202 4.49 0.14 -12.62
N THR A 203 4.38 0.50 -13.89
CA THR A 203 3.10 0.83 -14.53
C THR A 203 2.03 -0.27 -14.42
N PRO A 204 2.29 -1.55 -14.80
CA PRO A 204 1.30 -2.61 -14.63
C PRO A 204 0.94 -2.86 -13.16
N VAL A 205 1.88 -2.60 -12.22
CA VAL A 205 1.61 -2.68 -10.78
C VAL A 205 0.60 -1.60 -10.38
N ALA A 206 0.77 -0.35 -10.81
CA ALA A 206 -0.18 0.72 -10.53
C ALA A 206 -1.56 0.44 -11.14
N ILE A 207 -1.61 -0.08 -12.37
CA ILE A 207 -2.87 -0.47 -13.04
C ILE A 207 -3.58 -1.54 -12.22
N TRP A 208 -2.85 -2.56 -11.74
CA TRP A 208 -3.41 -3.62 -10.91
C TRP A 208 -3.96 -3.08 -9.58
N VAL A 209 -3.25 -2.16 -8.90
CA VAL A 209 -3.76 -1.53 -7.68
C VAL A 209 -5.03 -0.73 -7.94
N GLY A 210 -5.12 -0.02 -9.07
CA GLY A 210 -6.35 0.66 -9.48
C GLY A 210 -7.50 -0.31 -9.74
N PHE A 211 -7.21 -1.46 -10.35
CA PHE A 211 -8.19 -2.53 -10.53
C PHE A 211 -8.63 -3.15 -9.19
N ALA A 212 -7.72 -3.32 -8.22
CA ALA A 212 -8.05 -3.78 -6.88
C ALA A 212 -8.97 -2.80 -6.13
N ALA A 213 -8.73 -1.49 -6.27
CA ALA A 213 -9.65 -0.47 -5.74
C ALA A 213 -11.06 -0.62 -6.36
N LEU A 214 -11.13 -0.82 -7.67
CA LEU A 214 -12.40 -1.04 -8.37
C LEU A 214 -13.09 -2.33 -7.90
N LEU A 215 -12.34 -3.41 -7.67
CA LEU A 215 -12.86 -4.65 -7.11
C LEU A 215 -13.45 -4.41 -5.71
N ASN A 216 -12.73 -3.75 -4.80
CA ASN A 216 -13.25 -3.47 -3.46
C ASN A 216 -14.53 -2.61 -3.52
N LEU A 217 -14.57 -1.61 -4.41
CA LEU A 217 -15.77 -0.82 -4.64
C LEU A 217 -16.94 -1.66 -5.16
N GLY A 218 -16.66 -2.57 -6.10
CA GLY A 218 -17.66 -3.50 -6.63
C GLY A 218 -18.19 -4.46 -5.55
N MET A 219 -17.30 -5.03 -4.72
CA MET A 219 -17.66 -5.86 -3.57
C MET A 219 -18.57 -5.09 -2.59
N LEU A 220 -18.22 -3.83 -2.28
CA LEU A 220 -19.05 -2.95 -1.44
C LEU A 220 -20.42 -2.62 -2.03
N ALA A 221 -20.54 -2.61 -3.36
CA ALA A 221 -21.81 -2.30 -4.01
C ALA A 221 -22.79 -3.48 -3.99
N VAL A 222 -22.29 -4.71 -3.81
CA VAL A 222 -23.08 -5.95 -3.86
C VAL A 222 -23.21 -6.65 -2.51
N ASN A 223 -22.62 -6.12 -1.42
CA ASN A 223 -22.74 -6.65 -0.05
C ASN A 223 -23.09 -5.53 0.94
#